data_AF-A0A535MTK1-F1
#
_entry.id   AF-A0A535MTK1-F1
#
_cell.length_a   1.000
_cell.length_b   1.000
_cell.length_c   1.000
_cell.angle_alpha   90.00
_cell.angle_beta   90.00
_cell.angle_gamma   90.00
#
_symmetry.space_group_name_H-M   'P 1'
#
loop_
_entity.id
_entity.type
_entity.pdbx_description
1 polymer ?
#
loop_
_entity_poly.entity_id
_entity_poly.type
_entity_poly.pdbx_seq_one_letter_code
_entity_poly.pdbx_strand_id
1 'polypeptide(L)'
;FRDSLLSNLIGFDYHRMPASEAAGDFMARLRRIRDQQGDGRDFLVVVALDGENAWDFYPREGHDFLNALYEELDRAEDVVCTSVGDFLDRHQERRQLGRLHAGSWIGSSFDTWVGDPEHAVAWDLLAEARDWLEDYAANHPADPGLEAAWREIHIVEGSDWFWWFSRKHDSGMDTIWDNQFRLHLRNVYKVLGAKAPTSLFRPILDSTITEGRPLPEGLFTPRSADDPAWRLAGRFEVGAGFGALHKPVELVERLLYGSDESHLHVRIDSPLSAAQLAEAGVVSWLYVSGTAAGDEIGEPFATPLRPAAIGDLGFEPGTILHLTGRELVVARLNESLTGAVPVATDEAPAPNWISVPFRVLGRAGGEPLQLALVVTREGRDVEHVPPVGSLGLRVPRGAGRAGEGDGRPLRVLMAAAEVAPFAKAGGVADVTAALAKELRRQGHDVRLVLPRYRQISPQRLGLRTVLAGLRVPLGEDALECSILEGRLADVPVYFVDCPALYDRDGMYGFGDDDARFTYLSRAAIEMLRPLGFMPEVIHVHDWHSALIPNLLERLYAEDPELSGVATVLTLHNLAFQGQFGPATLR
;
A
#
# COMPACT_ATOMS: atom_id res chain seq x y z
N PHE A 1 -10.85 -7.11 -34.78
CA PHE A 1 -11.43 -5.76 -34.94
C PHE A 1 -10.42 -4.72 -34.54
N ARG A 2 -9.89 -4.78 -33.31
CA ARG A 2 -8.66 -4.07 -32.90
C ARG A 2 -7.42 -4.65 -33.59
N ASP A 3 -6.52 -3.80 -34.05
CA ASP A 3 -5.15 -4.19 -34.38
C ASP A 3 -4.33 -4.29 -33.09
N SER A 4 -4.08 -5.52 -32.63
CA SER A 4 -3.41 -5.76 -31.35
C SER A 4 -1.96 -5.30 -31.35
N LEU A 5 -1.26 -5.41 -32.48
CA LEU A 5 0.16 -5.10 -32.55
C LEU A 5 0.40 -3.59 -32.42
N LEU A 6 -0.26 -2.79 -33.26
CA LEU A 6 -0.14 -1.33 -33.22
C LEU A 6 -0.60 -0.75 -31.89
N SER A 7 -1.71 -1.28 -31.36
CA SER A 7 -2.22 -0.84 -30.05
C SER A 7 -1.23 -1.16 -28.93
N ASN A 8 -0.62 -2.36 -28.93
CA ASN A 8 0.34 -2.75 -27.91
C ASN A 8 1.67 -2.01 -28.04
N LEU A 9 2.12 -1.69 -29.26
CA LEU A 9 3.35 -0.92 -29.46
C LEU A 9 3.23 0.46 -28.82
N ILE A 10 2.11 1.15 -29.01
CA ILE A 10 1.83 2.42 -28.34
C ILE A 10 1.75 2.21 -26.82
N GLY A 11 1.03 1.18 -26.39
CA GLY A 11 0.81 0.91 -24.96
C GLY A 11 2.08 0.55 -24.17
N PHE A 12 3.01 -0.21 -24.77
CA PHE A 12 4.03 -0.94 -24.00
C PHE A 12 5.46 -0.84 -24.53
N ASP A 13 5.69 -0.38 -25.76
CA ASP A 13 7.01 -0.49 -26.39
C ASP A 13 7.57 0.84 -26.88
N TYR A 14 6.77 1.70 -27.49
CA TYR A 14 7.24 2.93 -28.13
C TYR A 14 7.78 3.98 -27.16
N HIS A 15 7.41 3.91 -25.88
CA HIS A 15 8.00 4.74 -24.83
C HIS A 15 9.52 4.51 -24.65
N ARG A 16 10.06 3.40 -25.17
CA ARG A 16 11.48 3.00 -25.05
C ARG A 16 12.36 3.57 -26.17
N MET A 17 11.82 4.31 -27.12
CA MET A 17 12.55 4.86 -28.27
C MET A 17 12.20 6.34 -28.52
N PRO A 18 13.01 7.06 -29.33
CA PRO A 18 12.70 8.45 -29.68
C PRO A 18 11.33 8.60 -30.35
N ALA A 19 10.58 9.63 -29.97
CA ALA A 19 9.21 9.89 -30.41
C ALA A 19 9.05 9.89 -31.95
N SER A 20 9.99 10.50 -32.67
CA SER A 20 9.97 10.53 -34.14
C SER A 20 10.21 9.16 -34.77
N GLU A 21 11.07 8.33 -34.18
CA GLU A 21 11.32 6.96 -34.64
C GLU A 21 10.10 6.07 -34.40
N ALA A 22 9.47 6.19 -33.23
CA ALA A 22 8.22 5.49 -32.90
C ALA A 22 7.09 5.84 -33.86
N ALA A 23 6.87 7.14 -34.12
CA ALA A 23 5.87 7.60 -35.08
C ALA A 23 6.16 7.09 -36.50
N GLY A 24 7.43 7.12 -36.93
CA GLY A 24 7.85 6.59 -38.23
C GLY A 24 7.62 5.08 -38.36
N ASP A 25 7.94 4.28 -37.34
CA ASP A 25 7.68 2.84 -37.31
C ASP A 25 6.17 2.53 -37.34
N PHE A 26 5.36 3.30 -36.61
CA PHE A 26 3.91 3.19 -36.62
C PHE A 26 3.35 3.39 -38.04
N MET A 27 3.75 4.47 -38.71
CA MET A 27 3.33 4.76 -40.09
C MET A 27 3.80 3.68 -41.08
N ALA A 28 5.04 3.19 -40.93
CA ALA A 28 5.56 2.11 -41.75
C ALA A 28 4.78 0.80 -41.56
N ARG A 29 4.26 0.54 -40.36
CA ARG A 29 3.41 -0.63 -40.07
C ARG A 29 2.01 -0.49 -40.67
N LEU A 30 1.39 0.69 -40.58
CA LEU A 30 0.11 0.96 -41.25
C LEU A 30 0.20 0.69 -42.76
N ARG A 31 1.26 1.18 -43.40
CA ARG A 31 1.50 0.95 -44.84
C ARG A 31 1.71 -0.54 -45.16
N ARG A 32 2.46 -1.26 -44.32
CA ARG A 32 2.59 -2.73 -44.46
C ARG A 32 1.26 -3.46 -44.34
N ILE A 33 0.38 -3.06 -43.43
CA ILE A 33 -0.96 -3.65 -43.29
C ILE A 33 -1.76 -3.45 -44.58
N ARG A 34 -1.74 -2.25 -45.15
CA ARG A 34 -2.36 -1.94 -46.45
C ARG A 34 -1.80 -2.83 -47.56
N ASP A 35 -0.48 -2.87 -47.70
CA ASP A 35 0.18 -3.60 -48.79
C ASP A 35 -0.10 -5.11 -48.72
N GLN A 36 -0.32 -5.67 -47.52
CA GLN A 36 -0.72 -7.07 -47.32
C GLN A 36 -2.15 -7.39 -47.79
N GLN A 37 -3.06 -6.42 -47.84
CA GLN A 37 -4.43 -6.69 -48.30
C GLN A 37 -4.51 -6.87 -49.82
N GLY A 38 -3.67 -6.14 -50.58
CA GLY A 38 -3.40 -6.41 -52.00
C GLY A 38 -4.56 -6.20 -53.00
N ASP A 39 -5.71 -5.69 -52.58
CA ASP A 39 -6.92 -5.57 -53.41
C ASP A 39 -7.35 -4.13 -53.74
N GLY A 40 -6.57 -3.13 -53.29
CA GLY A 40 -6.78 -1.72 -53.58
C GLY A 40 -8.01 -1.08 -52.94
N ARG A 41 -8.69 -1.78 -52.02
CA ARG A 41 -9.80 -1.21 -51.25
C ARG A 41 -9.30 -0.37 -50.09
N ASP A 42 -10.17 0.52 -49.61
CA ASP A 42 -9.93 1.23 -48.36
C ASP A 42 -10.17 0.29 -47.17
N PHE A 43 -9.29 0.36 -46.17
CA PHE A 43 -9.35 -0.46 -44.97
C PHE A 43 -9.35 0.41 -43.73
N LEU A 44 -10.17 0.01 -42.76
CA LEU A 44 -10.18 0.63 -41.44
C LEU A 44 -9.26 -0.16 -40.50
N VAL A 45 -8.17 0.47 -40.07
CA VAL A 45 -7.32 -0.04 -38.99
C VAL A 45 -7.79 0.59 -37.69
N VAL A 46 -8.23 -0.23 -36.73
CA VAL A 46 -8.68 0.25 -35.41
C VAL A 46 -7.55 0.06 -34.42
N VAL A 47 -6.97 1.16 -33.97
CA VAL A 47 -6.02 1.20 -32.86
C VAL A 47 -6.80 1.63 -31.62
N ALA A 48 -6.90 0.72 -30.65
CA ALA A 48 -7.67 0.93 -29.43
C ALA A 48 -6.82 0.54 -28.22
N LEU A 49 -6.72 1.46 -27.26
CA LEU A 49 -5.96 1.30 -26.03
C LEU A 49 -6.64 2.10 -24.94
N ASP A 50 -6.38 1.73 -23.69
CA ASP A 50 -6.85 2.49 -22.53
C ASP A 50 -6.05 3.79 -22.42
N GLY A 51 -6.75 4.87 -22.07
CA GLY A 51 -6.23 6.22 -22.13
C GLY A 51 -5.25 6.56 -21.00
N GLU A 52 -5.13 5.72 -20.00
CA GLU A 52 -4.31 5.91 -18.81
C GLU A 52 -3.01 5.09 -18.87
N ASN A 53 -3.03 3.95 -19.57
CA ASN A 53 -1.99 2.92 -19.42
C ASN A 53 -0.64 3.29 -20.03
N ALA A 54 -0.61 4.15 -21.05
CA ALA A 54 0.61 4.40 -21.82
C ALA A 54 1.40 5.60 -21.29
N TRP A 55 0.73 6.70 -20.94
CA TRP A 55 1.34 8.03 -21.01
C TRP A 55 2.34 8.32 -19.90
N ASP A 56 2.15 7.76 -18.71
CA ASP A 56 3.08 7.91 -17.58
C ASP A 56 4.49 7.39 -17.90
N PHE A 57 4.60 6.45 -18.83
CA PHE A 57 5.88 5.87 -19.25
C PHE A 57 6.61 6.67 -20.34
N TYR A 58 5.91 7.59 -21.01
CA TYR A 58 6.50 8.45 -22.04
C TYR A 58 7.07 9.74 -21.43
N PRO A 59 8.18 10.26 -21.98
CA PRO A 59 8.63 11.61 -21.65
C PRO A 59 7.51 12.64 -21.88
N ARG A 60 7.31 13.52 -20.89
CA ARG A 60 6.27 14.57 -20.93
C ARG A 60 4.87 14.00 -21.23
N GLU A 61 4.51 12.88 -20.58
CA GLU A 61 3.17 12.29 -20.65
C GLU A 61 2.71 12.00 -22.09
N GLY A 62 3.64 11.53 -22.94
CA GLY A 62 3.35 11.18 -24.33
C GLY A 62 3.26 12.36 -25.30
N HIS A 63 3.41 13.60 -24.84
CA HIS A 63 3.23 14.80 -25.68
C HIS A 63 4.10 14.78 -26.95
N ASP A 64 5.35 14.38 -26.82
CA ASP A 64 6.28 14.34 -27.95
C ASP A 64 5.91 13.29 -29.00
N PHE A 65 5.53 12.11 -28.53
CA PHE A 65 5.12 11.01 -29.40
C PHE A 65 3.81 11.34 -30.10
N LEU A 66 2.81 11.85 -29.37
CA LEU A 66 1.52 12.22 -29.94
C LEU A 66 1.67 13.34 -30.98
N ASN A 67 2.47 14.37 -30.72
CA ASN A 67 2.73 15.42 -31.71
C ASN A 67 3.43 14.85 -32.95
N ALA A 68 4.49 14.06 -32.77
CA ALA A 68 5.20 13.45 -33.89
C ALA A 68 4.27 12.55 -34.73
N LEU A 69 3.45 11.73 -34.07
CA LEU A 69 2.50 10.85 -34.73
C LEU A 69 1.42 11.63 -35.48
N TYR A 70 0.80 12.63 -34.85
CA TYR A 70 -0.25 13.41 -35.50
C TYR A 70 0.29 14.27 -36.64
N GLU A 71 1.52 14.78 -36.55
CA GLU A 71 2.17 15.45 -37.67
C GLU A 71 2.40 14.51 -38.86
N GLU A 72 2.87 13.28 -38.61
CA GLU A 72 3.06 12.29 -39.67
C GLU A 72 1.73 11.85 -40.29
N LEU A 73 0.67 11.72 -39.49
CA LEU A 73 -0.68 11.41 -39.97
C LEU A 73 -1.28 12.54 -40.79
N ASP A 74 -1.10 13.80 -40.39
CA ASP A 74 -1.59 14.98 -41.12
C ASP A 74 -0.86 15.17 -42.46
N ARG A 75 0.43 14.84 -42.51
CA ARG A 75 1.24 14.88 -43.75
C ARG A 75 0.96 13.70 -44.70
N ALA A 76 0.35 12.61 -44.22
CA ALA A 76 0.16 11.42 -45.02
C ALA A 76 -0.99 11.60 -46.02
N GLU A 77 -0.68 11.45 -47.31
CA GLU A 77 -1.72 11.39 -48.36
C GLU A 77 -2.37 10.01 -48.47
N ASP A 78 -1.70 8.98 -47.93
CA ASP A 78 -2.06 7.56 -48.07
C ASP A 78 -2.73 6.96 -46.82
N VAL A 79 -2.94 7.77 -45.78
CA VAL A 79 -3.59 7.39 -44.52
C VAL A 79 -4.59 8.49 -44.15
N VAL A 80 -5.82 8.11 -43.81
CA VAL A 80 -6.88 9.06 -43.44
C VAL A 80 -7.37 8.77 -42.03
N CYS A 81 -7.20 9.73 -41.12
CA CYS A 81 -7.80 9.68 -39.79
C CYS A 81 -9.32 9.87 -39.91
N THR A 82 -10.10 8.90 -39.43
CA THR A 82 -11.56 8.91 -39.55
C THR A 82 -12.21 8.23 -38.35
N SER A 83 -13.47 8.54 -38.08
CA SER A 83 -14.26 7.79 -37.11
C SER A 83 -14.76 6.48 -37.73
N VAL A 84 -15.07 5.49 -36.88
CA VAL A 84 -15.69 4.24 -37.34
C VAL A 84 -17.01 4.52 -38.06
N GLY A 85 -17.80 5.48 -37.57
CA GLY A 85 -19.08 5.88 -38.19
C GLY A 85 -18.89 6.45 -39.60
N ASP A 86 -18.00 7.42 -39.75
CA ASP A 86 -17.74 8.07 -41.05
C ASP A 86 -17.23 7.06 -42.09
N PHE A 87 -16.36 6.12 -41.68
CA PHE A 87 -15.90 5.05 -42.55
C PHE A 87 -17.08 4.15 -42.98
N LEU A 88 -17.93 3.73 -42.04
CA LEU A 88 -19.08 2.87 -42.34
C LEU A 88 -20.16 3.54 -43.21
N ASP A 89 -20.25 4.87 -43.19
CA ASP A 89 -21.16 5.66 -44.02
C ASP A 89 -20.64 5.80 -45.46
N ARG A 90 -19.31 5.95 -45.62
CA ARG A 90 -18.65 6.04 -46.93
C ARG A 90 -18.50 4.68 -47.61
N HIS A 91 -18.40 3.60 -46.85
CA HIS A 91 -18.19 2.24 -47.35
C HIS A 91 -19.41 1.35 -47.07
N GLN A 92 -20.36 1.34 -48.03
CA GLN A 92 -21.63 0.60 -47.89
C GLN A 92 -21.51 -0.91 -48.14
N GLU A 93 -20.44 -1.37 -48.79
CA GLU A 93 -20.19 -2.81 -48.97
C GLU A 93 -19.80 -3.45 -47.64
N ARG A 94 -20.74 -4.21 -47.05
CA ARG A 94 -20.56 -4.83 -45.73
C ARG A 94 -20.44 -6.33 -45.85
N ARG A 95 -19.37 -6.88 -45.30
CA ARG A 95 -19.25 -8.32 -45.08
C ARG A 95 -20.00 -8.69 -43.80
N GLN A 96 -21.05 -9.48 -43.92
CA GLN A 96 -21.75 -9.99 -42.75
C GLN A 96 -20.94 -11.11 -42.09
N LEU A 97 -20.75 -11.00 -40.77
CA LEU A 97 -20.20 -12.08 -39.97
C LEU A 97 -21.35 -12.98 -39.52
N GLY A 98 -21.32 -14.25 -39.89
CA GLY A 98 -22.39 -15.20 -39.51
C GLY A 98 -22.38 -15.58 -38.03
N ARG A 99 -21.23 -15.42 -37.35
CA ARG A 99 -21.07 -15.66 -35.92
C ARG A 99 -19.92 -14.81 -35.39
N LEU A 100 -20.10 -14.24 -34.20
CA LEU A 100 -19.03 -13.66 -33.42
C LEU A 100 -18.68 -14.60 -32.26
N HIS A 101 -17.39 -14.80 -32.01
CA HIS A 101 -16.93 -15.58 -30.87
C HIS A 101 -17.16 -14.79 -29.58
N ALA A 102 -17.66 -15.46 -28.54
CA ALA A 102 -17.79 -14.85 -27.21
C ALA A 102 -16.43 -14.88 -26.51
N GLY A 103 -15.92 -13.71 -26.16
CA GLY A 103 -14.66 -13.56 -25.46
C GLY A 103 -14.32 -12.08 -25.31
N SER A 104 -13.19 -11.79 -24.67
CA SER A 104 -12.69 -10.43 -24.52
C SER A 104 -11.44 -10.19 -25.36
N TRP A 105 -10.97 -8.95 -25.37
CA TRP A 105 -9.69 -8.59 -25.97
C TRP A 105 -8.46 -9.17 -25.24
N ILE A 106 -8.64 -9.73 -24.03
CA ILE A 106 -7.61 -10.39 -23.23
C ILE A 106 -7.79 -11.89 -23.42
N GLY A 107 -6.78 -12.54 -24.02
CA GLY A 107 -6.76 -14.00 -24.18
C GLY A 107 -7.89 -14.60 -25.02
N SER A 108 -8.77 -13.78 -25.63
CA SER A 108 -10.01 -14.24 -26.26
C SER A 108 -10.93 -15.02 -25.32
N SER A 109 -10.85 -14.78 -24.01
CA SER A 109 -11.69 -15.45 -22.99
C SER A 109 -12.29 -14.44 -22.01
N PHE A 110 -13.10 -14.93 -21.07
CA PHE A 110 -13.64 -14.14 -19.96
C PHE A 110 -12.93 -14.43 -18.64
N ASP A 111 -11.84 -15.21 -18.65
CA ASP A 111 -11.17 -15.74 -17.45
C ASP A 111 -10.58 -14.66 -16.51
N THR A 112 -10.57 -13.41 -16.99
CA THR A 112 -10.21 -12.23 -16.23
C THR A 112 -11.30 -11.82 -15.23
N TRP A 113 -12.58 -12.06 -15.54
CA TRP A 113 -13.73 -11.62 -14.72
C TRP A 113 -14.61 -12.79 -14.22
N VAL A 114 -14.37 -14.00 -14.71
CA VAL A 114 -15.05 -15.23 -14.29
C VAL A 114 -14.06 -16.39 -14.17
N GLY A 115 -14.37 -17.38 -13.33
CA GLY A 115 -13.62 -18.65 -13.27
C GLY A 115 -12.84 -18.87 -11.97
N ASP A 116 -12.39 -17.82 -11.30
CA ASP A 116 -11.82 -17.92 -9.95
C ASP A 116 -12.95 -18.14 -8.92
N PRO A 117 -12.71 -18.88 -7.81
CA PRO A 117 -13.73 -19.10 -6.77
C PRO A 117 -14.32 -17.82 -6.21
N GLU A 118 -13.50 -16.78 -6.08
CA GLU A 118 -13.89 -15.46 -5.58
C GLU A 118 -14.85 -14.75 -6.56
N HIS A 119 -14.64 -14.91 -7.87
CA HIS A 119 -15.58 -14.43 -8.90
C HIS A 119 -16.96 -15.06 -8.72
N ALA A 120 -17.02 -16.38 -8.51
CA ALA A 120 -18.29 -17.09 -8.37
C ALA A 120 -19.09 -16.54 -7.18
N VAL A 121 -18.45 -16.36 -6.02
CA VAL A 121 -19.09 -15.77 -4.85
C VAL A 121 -19.55 -14.34 -5.12
N ALA A 122 -18.71 -13.50 -5.74
CA ALA A 122 -19.09 -12.13 -6.07
C ALA A 122 -20.29 -12.05 -7.02
N TRP A 123 -20.31 -12.88 -8.08
CA TRP A 123 -21.41 -12.97 -9.03
C TRP A 123 -22.69 -13.47 -8.37
N ASP A 124 -22.60 -14.49 -7.51
CA ASP A 124 -23.75 -15.02 -6.77
C ASP A 124 -24.36 -13.94 -5.85
N LEU A 125 -23.54 -13.20 -5.10
CA LEU A 125 -24.03 -12.12 -4.22
C LEU A 125 -24.67 -10.97 -5.00
N LEU A 126 -24.12 -10.63 -6.16
CA LEU A 126 -24.69 -9.62 -7.06
C LEU A 126 -26.03 -10.09 -7.63
N ALA A 127 -26.09 -11.32 -8.15
CA ALA A 127 -27.31 -11.90 -8.69
C ALA A 127 -28.42 -11.96 -7.62
N GLU A 128 -28.11 -12.45 -6.42
CA GLU A 128 -29.07 -12.50 -5.31
C GLU A 128 -29.63 -11.11 -4.95
N ALA A 129 -28.78 -10.09 -4.87
CA ALA A 129 -29.22 -8.73 -4.55
C ALA A 129 -30.03 -8.10 -5.68
N ARG A 130 -29.66 -8.36 -6.93
CA ARG A 130 -30.38 -7.88 -8.11
C ARG A 130 -31.75 -8.53 -8.21
N ASP A 131 -31.83 -9.85 -8.14
CA ASP A 131 -33.08 -10.61 -8.19
C ASP A 131 -34.04 -10.15 -7.09
N TRP A 132 -33.52 -9.94 -5.87
CA TRP A 132 -34.30 -9.39 -4.76
C TRP A 132 -34.83 -7.98 -5.07
N LEU A 133 -34.02 -7.10 -5.66
CA LEU A 133 -34.44 -5.75 -6.01
C LEU A 133 -35.48 -5.74 -7.14
N GLU A 134 -35.34 -6.62 -8.14
CA GLU A 134 -36.31 -6.79 -9.22
C GLU A 134 -37.68 -7.21 -8.66
N ASP A 135 -37.70 -8.21 -7.78
CA ASP A 135 -38.92 -8.64 -7.09
C ASP A 135 -39.50 -7.54 -6.19
N TYR A 136 -38.66 -6.83 -5.44
CA TYR A 136 -39.11 -5.73 -4.59
C TYR A 136 -39.75 -4.62 -5.41
N ALA A 137 -39.10 -4.20 -6.50
CA ALA A 137 -39.55 -3.13 -7.39
C ALA A 137 -40.87 -3.49 -8.10
N ALA A 138 -41.04 -4.75 -8.49
CA ALA A 138 -42.30 -5.23 -9.07
C ALA A 138 -43.48 -5.11 -8.09
N ASN A 139 -43.23 -5.32 -6.80
CA ASN A 139 -44.26 -5.25 -5.75
C ASN A 139 -44.44 -3.83 -5.18
N HIS A 140 -43.44 -2.96 -5.28
CA HIS A 140 -43.44 -1.61 -4.71
C HIS A 140 -42.99 -0.54 -5.73
N PRO A 141 -43.65 -0.42 -6.90
CA PRO A 141 -43.16 0.40 -8.01
C PRO A 141 -43.13 1.91 -7.73
N ALA A 142 -43.77 2.37 -6.66
CA ALA A 142 -43.83 3.77 -6.25
C ALA A 142 -42.89 4.11 -5.07
N ASP A 143 -42.05 3.18 -4.62
CA ASP A 143 -41.11 3.45 -3.52
C ASP A 143 -40.04 4.46 -3.98
N PRO A 144 -39.88 5.60 -3.27
CA PRO A 144 -38.95 6.65 -3.68
C PRO A 144 -37.47 6.23 -3.59
N GLY A 145 -37.14 5.15 -2.88
CA GLY A 145 -35.79 4.62 -2.74
C GLY A 145 -35.32 3.75 -3.91
N LEU A 146 -36.21 3.36 -4.83
CA LEU A 146 -35.87 2.43 -5.93
C LEU A 146 -34.75 2.95 -6.83
N GLU A 147 -34.76 4.24 -7.16
CA GLU A 147 -33.73 4.84 -8.02
C GLU A 147 -32.34 4.72 -7.37
N ALA A 148 -32.25 5.02 -6.08
CA ALA A 148 -31.02 4.89 -5.31
C ALA A 148 -30.59 3.43 -5.17
N ALA A 149 -31.51 2.50 -4.92
CA ALA A 149 -31.20 1.07 -4.86
C ALA A 149 -30.68 0.52 -6.20
N TRP A 150 -31.29 0.90 -7.32
CA TRP A 150 -30.80 0.54 -8.66
C TRP A 150 -29.45 1.15 -8.99
N ARG A 151 -29.19 2.38 -8.52
CA ARG A 151 -27.87 3.00 -8.63
C ARG A 151 -26.80 2.16 -7.93
N GLU A 152 -27.06 1.65 -6.74
CA GLU A 152 -26.11 0.77 -6.04
C GLU A 152 -25.83 -0.51 -6.83
N ILE A 153 -26.85 -1.12 -7.45
CA ILE A 153 -26.66 -2.27 -8.37
C ILE A 153 -25.79 -1.90 -9.57
N HIS A 154 -26.08 -0.80 -10.26
CA HIS A 154 -25.29 -0.40 -11.43
C HIS A 154 -23.82 -0.11 -11.08
N ILE A 155 -23.52 0.34 -9.87
CA ILE A 155 -22.14 0.52 -9.40
C ILE A 155 -21.43 -0.83 -9.33
N VAL A 156 -22.05 -1.85 -8.74
CA VAL A 156 -21.44 -3.18 -8.56
C VAL A 156 -21.44 -4.06 -9.81
N GLU A 157 -22.20 -3.68 -10.84
CA GLU A 157 -22.11 -4.28 -12.19
C GLU A 157 -20.88 -3.81 -12.98
N GLY A 158 -20.12 -2.84 -12.46
CA GLY A 158 -18.83 -2.45 -13.03
C GLY A 158 -17.86 -3.64 -13.08
N SER A 159 -17.28 -3.92 -14.25
CA SER A 159 -16.38 -5.07 -14.41
C SER A 159 -15.09 -4.95 -13.60
N ASP A 160 -14.71 -3.75 -13.18
CA ASP A 160 -13.54 -3.47 -12.34
C ASP A 160 -13.56 -4.24 -11.03
N TRP A 161 -14.72 -4.42 -10.39
CA TRP A 161 -14.82 -5.24 -9.18
C TRP A 161 -14.32 -6.67 -9.42
N PHE A 162 -14.77 -7.26 -10.53
CA PHE A 162 -14.41 -8.61 -10.93
C PHE A 162 -12.99 -8.72 -11.47
N TRP A 163 -12.41 -7.63 -11.97
CA TRP A 163 -10.99 -7.59 -12.29
C TRP A 163 -10.13 -7.82 -11.04
N TRP A 164 -10.48 -7.15 -9.94
CA TRP A 164 -9.75 -7.22 -8.65
C TRP A 164 -10.09 -8.45 -7.79
N PHE A 165 -11.23 -9.11 -8.04
CA PHE A 165 -11.52 -10.40 -7.41
C PHE A 165 -10.78 -11.57 -8.05
N SER A 166 -9.93 -11.33 -9.05
CA SER A 166 -9.11 -12.36 -9.66
C SER A 166 -7.85 -12.63 -8.86
N ARG A 167 -7.44 -13.90 -8.80
CA ARG A 167 -6.14 -14.29 -8.21
C ARG A 167 -4.93 -13.85 -9.05
N LYS A 168 -5.17 -13.31 -10.24
CA LYS A 168 -4.16 -12.91 -11.22
C LYS A 168 -3.87 -11.41 -11.20
N HIS A 169 -4.64 -10.63 -10.44
CA HIS A 169 -4.51 -9.18 -10.33
C HIS A 169 -4.55 -8.80 -8.85
N ASP A 170 -3.77 -7.80 -8.46
CA ASP A 170 -3.67 -7.31 -7.08
C ASP A 170 -3.67 -5.79 -7.14
N SER A 171 -4.64 -5.16 -6.46
CA SER A 171 -4.75 -3.70 -6.40
C SER A 171 -3.89 -3.10 -5.28
N GLY A 172 -3.28 -3.94 -4.43
CA GLY A 172 -2.67 -3.57 -3.15
C GLY A 172 -3.68 -3.23 -2.04
N MET A 173 -4.98 -3.17 -2.36
CA MET A 173 -6.06 -2.72 -1.47
C MET A 173 -7.32 -3.61 -1.60
N ASP A 174 -7.16 -4.86 -2.03
CA ASP A 174 -8.28 -5.74 -2.42
C ASP A 174 -9.30 -5.96 -1.29
N THR A 175 -8.85 -5.94 -0.03
CA THR A 175 -9.74 -6.02 1.14
C THR A 175 -10.69 -4.82 1.25
N ILE A 176 -10.26 -3.62 0.82
CA ILE A 176 -11.12 -2.45 0.73
C ILE A 176 -12.10 -2.62 -0.42
N TRP A 177 -11.63 -3.06 -1.59
CA TRP A 177 -12.48 -3.34 -2.75
C TRP A 177 -13.59 -4.35 -2.41
N ASP A 178 -13.25 -5.47 -1.77
CA ASP A 178 -14.23 -6.45 -1.26
C ASP A 178 -15.28 -5.80 -0.33
N ASN A 179 -14.82 -5.01 0.65
CA ASN A 179 -15.75 -4.38 1.59
C ASN A 179 -16.64 -3.32 0.92
N GLN A 180 -16.13 -2.56 -0.04
CA GLN A 180 -16.91 -1.56 -0.78
C GLN A 180 -17.95 -2.23 -1.68
N PHE A 181 -17.56 -3.26 -2.43
CA PHE A 181 -18.49 -4.06 -3.23
C PHE A 181 -19.66 -4.57 -2.39
N ARG A 182 -19.35 -5.22 -1.25
CA ARG A 182 -20.39 -5.70 -0.33
C ARG A 182 -21.15 -4.59 0.39
N LEU A 183 -20.56 -3.41 0.59
CA LEU A 183 -21.27 -2.25 1.14
C LEU A 183 -22.33 -1.75 0.16
N HIS A 184 -22.01 -1.62 -1.12
CA HIS A 184 -22.97 -1.25 -2.15
C HIS A 184 -24.13 -2.26 -2.23
N LEU A 185 -23.84 -3.56 -2.22
CA LEU A 185 -24.88 -4.59 -2.16
C LEU A 185 -25.75 -4.48 -0.90
N ARG A 186 -25.19 -4.15 0.27
CA ARG A 186 -25.99 -3.92 1.50
C ARG A 186 -26.83 -2.65 1.43
N ASN A 187 -26.34 -1.62 0.75
CA ASN A 187 -27.06 -0.36 0.59
C ASN A 187 -28.36 -0.53 -0.19
N VAL A 188 -28.40 -1.45 -1.17
CA VAL A 188 -29.64 -1.83 -1.89
C VAL A 188 -30.78 -2.11 -0.92
N TYR A 189 -30.53 -2.97 0.09
CA TYR A 189 -31.52 -3.32 1.10
C TYR A 189 -31.77 -2.15 2.08
N LYS A 190 -30.70 -1.51 2.55
CA LYS A 190 -30.76 -0.45 3.57
C LYS A 190 -31.60 0.74 3.13
N VAL A 191 -31.44 1.19 1.89
CA VAL A 191 -32.17 2.35 1.34
C VAL A 191 -33.67 2.08 1.27
N LEU A 192 -34.06 0.83 1.01
CA LEU A 192 -35.44 0.37 0.95
C LEU A 192 -36.00 -0.10 2.31
N GLY A 193 -35.27 0.18 3.41
CA GLY A 193 -35.67 -0.20 4.76
C GLY A 193 -35.67 -1.72 5.03
N ALA A 194 -35.08 -2.52 4.14
CA ALA A 194 -34.96 -3.96 4.26
C ALA A 194 -33.69 -4.39 5.01
N LYS A 195 -33.73 -5.58 5.60
CA LYS A 195 -32.56 -6.18 6.25
C LYS A 195 -31.73 -6.92 5.22
N ALA A 196 -30.46 -6.54 5.09
CA ALA A 196 -29.50 -7.22 4.23
C ALA A 196 -29.24 -8.68 4.67
N PRO A 197 -29.08 -9.63 3.73
CA PRO A 197 -28.66 -10.99 4.02
C PRO A 197 -27.33 -11.05 4.78
N THR A 198 -27.16 -12.06 5.65
CA THR A 198 -25.93 -12.24 6.43
C THR A 198 -24.71 -12.58 5.56
N SER A 199 -24.91 -13.13 4.37
CA SER A 199 -23.87 -13.44 3.39
C SER A 199 -23.05 -12.20 3.02
N LEU A 200 -23.70 -11.03 2.88
CA LEU A 200 -23.04 -9.77 2.54
C LEU A 200 -22.11 -9.21 3.65
N PHE A 201 -22.14 -9.79 4.85
CA PHE A 201 -21.25 -9.42 5.95
C PHE A 201 -20.03 -10.33 6.04
N ARG A 202 -19.96 -11.40 5.26
CA ARG A 202 -18.76 -12.22 5.10
C ARG A 202 -17.89 -11.66 3.98
N PRO A 203 -16.58 -11.48 4.19
CA PRO A 203 -15.63 -11.18 3.11
C PRO A 203 -15.72 -12.20 1.98
N ILE A 204 -15.65 -11.72 0.73
CA ILE A 204 -15.50 -12.58 -0.46
C ILE A 204 -14.07 -13.08 -0.55
N LEU A 205 -13.12 -12.16 -0.38
CA LEU A 205 -11.70 -12.47 -0.31
C LEU A 205 -11.42 -13.09 1.06
N ASP A 206 -10.93 -14.33 1.04
CA ASP A 206 -10.36 -14.90 2.24
C ASP A 206 -9.06 -14.15 2.54
N SER A 207 -8.90 -13.67 3.77
CA SER A 207 -7.70 -12.96 4.25
C SER A 207 -6.40 -13.76 4.13
N THR A 208 -6.50 -15.01 3.67
CA THR A 208 -5.39 -15.91 3.34
C THR A 208 -4.84 -15.69 1.93
N ILE A 209 -5.56 -15.03 1.02
CA ILE A 209 -5.12 -14.74 -0.35
C ILE A 209 -4.33 -13.43 -0.39
N THR A 210 -3.29 -13.33 0.43
CA THR A 210 -2.09 -12.53 0.15
C THR A 210 -0.96 -13.48 -0.28
N GLU A 211 -1.29 -14.62 -0.88
CA GLU A 211 -0.34 -15.63 -1.35
C GLU A 211 0.16 -15.33 -2.79
N GLY A 212 0.58 -14.09 -3.04
CA GLY A 212 1.61 -13.78 -4.04
C GLY A 212 2.96 -13.41 -3.39
N ARG A 213 2.95 -13.18 -2.07
CA ARG A 213 4.07 -12.73 -1.27
C ARG A 213 4.11 -13.50 0.05
N PRO A 214 4.39 -14.82 0.09
CA PRO A 214 4.68 -15.43 1.37
C PRO A 214 5.80 -14.62 2.01
N LEU A 215 5.51 -14.03 3.17
CA LEU A 215 6.51 -13.40 4.01
C LEU A 215 7.41 -14.50 4.59
N PRO A 216 8.64 -14.19 5.03
CA PRO A 216 9.49 -15.18 5.68
C PRO A 216 8.76 -15.84 6.85
N GLU A 217 8.63 -17.18 6.83
CA GLU A 217 7.88 -17.95 7.84
C GLU A 217 8.69 -18.16 9.13
N GLY A 218 10.00 -17.91 9.11
CA GLY A 218 10.87 -18.03 10.26
C GLY A 218 12.33 -17.69 9.95
N LEU A 219 13.17 -17.78 10.98
CA LEU A 219 14.61 -17.63 10.81
C LEU A 219 15.22 -18.88 10.18
N PHE A 220 16.14 -18.71 9.24
CA PHE A 220 16.86 -19.81 8.61
C PHE A 220 18.27 -19.41 8.20
N THR A 221 19.19 -20.37 8.24
CA THR A 221 20.57 -20.21 7.76
C THR A 221 20.79 -21.18 6.60
N PRO A 222 20.68 -20.71 5.33
CA PRO A 222 20.91 -21.57 4.17
C PRO A 222 22.40 -21.96 4.07
N ARG A 223 22.69 -23.21 3.70
CA ARG A 223 24.06 -23.72 3.50
C ARG A 223 24.50 -23.72 2.04
N SER A 224 23.55 -23.64 1.12
CA SER A 224 23.76 -23.57 -0.33
C SER A 224 22.57 -22.88 -1.01
N ALA A 225 22.73 -22.53 -2.28
CA ALA A 225 21.63 -21.99 -3.09
C ALA A 225 20.44 -22.96 -3.17
N ASP A 226 20.69 -24.27 -3.21
CA ASP A 226 19.64 -25.31 -3.29
C ASP A 226 19.18 -25.84 -1.91
N ASP A 227 19.58 -25.20 -0.80
CA ASP A 227 19.26 -25.69 0.54
C ASP A 227 17.73 -25.72 0.75
N PRO A 228 17.15 -26.86 1.21
CA PRO A 228 15.73 -26.93 1.59
C PRO A 228 15.27 -25.88 2.60
N ALA A 229 16.19 -25.27 3.37
CA ALA A 229 15.91 -24.18 4.29
C ALA A 229 15.26 -22.96 3.61
N TRP A 230 15.51 -22.74 2.32
CA TRP A 230 14.88 -21.67 1.53
C TRP A 230 13.34 -21.77 1.45
N ARG A 231 12.75 -22.90 1.87
CA ARG A 231 11.28 -23.00 2.03
C ARG A 231 10.72 -22.05 3.10
N LEU A 232 11.55 -21.61 4.05
CA LEU A 232 11.16 -20.64 5.08
C LEU A 232 11.32 -19.18 4.61
N ALA A 233 11.90 -18.96 3.43
CA ALA A 233 12.11 -17.63 2.89
C ALA A 233 10.79 -17.03 2.41
N GLY A 234 10.68 -15.72 2.54
CA GLY A 234 9.69 -14.99 1.79
C GLY A 234 9.98 -15.07 0.30
N ARG A 235 8.94 -15.07 -0.51
CA ARG A 235 9.04 -15.30 -1.96
C ARG A 235 8.25 -14.26 -2.72
N PHE A 236 8.82 -13.79 -3.82
CA PHE A 236 8.13 -12.99 -4.80
C PHE A 236 8.28 -13.66 -6.16
N GLU A 237 7.18 -14.12 -6.74
CA GLU A 237 7.15 -14.69 -8.09
C GLU A 237 6.99 -13.52 -9.08
N VAL A 238 7.99 -13.27 -9.93
CA VAL A 238 8.02 -12.09 -10.81
C VAL A 238 6.83 -12.13 -11.77
N GLY A 239 6.46 -13.30 -12.28
CA GLY A 239 5.29 -13.47 -13.14
C GLY A 239 3.94 -13.11 -12.49
N ALA A 240 3.85 -13.06 -11.14
CA ALA A 240 2.64 -12.69 -10.40
C ALA A 240 2.60 -11.21 -9.97
N GLY A 241 3.74 -10.51 -10.05
CA GLY A 241 3.91 -9.15 -9.55
C GLY A 241 3.65 -8.05 -10.57
N PHE A 242 3.77 -8.36 -11.86
CA PHE A 242 3.49 -7.41 -12.93
C PHE A 242 2.00 -7.49 -13.25
N GLY A 243 1.31 -6.34 -13.22
CA GLY A 243 -0.09 -6.27 -13.63
C GLY A 243 -0.28 -6.86 -15.04
N ALA A 244 -1.47 -7.37 -15.35
CA ALA A 244 -1.73 -8.17 -16.55
C ALA A 244 -1.41 -7.51 -17.92
N LEU A 245 -1.05 -6.23 -17.91
CA LEU A 245 -0.69 -5.44 -19.08
C LEU A 245 0.83 -5.41 -19.35
N HIS A 246 1.68 -5.62 -18.35
CA HIS A 246 3.14 -5.63 -18.53
C HIS A 246 3.70 -7.04 -18.36
N LYS A 247 4.37 -7.56 -19.40
CA LYS A 247 5.15 -8.80 -19.27
C LYS A 247 6.51 -8.48 -18.63
N PRO A 248 6.96 -9.29 -17.66
CA PRO A 248 8.33 -9.19 -17.16
C PRO A 248 9.33 -9.41 -18.31
N VAL A 249 10.55 -8.90 -18.15
CA VAL A 249 11.62 -9.03 -19.15
C VAL A 249 12.23 -10.44 -19.13
N GLU A 250 11.76 -11.29 -18.20
CA GLU A 250 12.15 -12.69 -18.00
C GLU A 250 13.64 -12.85 -17.61
N LEU A 251 14.22 -11.83 -16.97
CA LEU A 251 15.59 -11.91 -16.43
C LEU A 251 15.59 -12.44 -15.00
N VAL A 252 14.54 -12.18 -14.23
CA VAL A 252 14.32 -12.74 -12.89
C VAL A 252 13.03 -13.55 -12.91
N GLU A 253 13.08 -14.81 -12.48
CA GLU A 253 11.91 -15.67 -12.31
C GLU A 253 11.25 -15.41 -10.95
N ARG A 254 12.08 -15.37 -9.91
CA ARG A 254 11.63 -15.19 -8.53
C ARG A 254 12.72 -14.63 -7.63
N LEU A 255 12.30 -13.90 -6.60
CA LEU A 255 13.15 -13.39 -5.55
C LEU A 255 12.78 -14.04 -4.21
N LEU A 256 13.76 -14.63 -3.54
CA LEU A 256 13.61 -15.22 -2.21
C LEU A 256 14.39 -14.40 -1.20
N TYR A 257 13.81 -14.13 -0.04
CA TYR A 257 14.44 -13.29 0.98
C TYR A 257 14.08 -13.75 2.38
N GLY A 258 14.97 -13.49 3.34
CA GLY A 258 14.71 -13.71 4.75
C GLY A 258 16.00 -13.60 5.54
N SER A 259 16.07 -14.19 6.73
CA SER A 259 17.19 -13.93 7.62
C SER A 259 17.46 -15.05 8.61
N ASP A 260 18.70 -15.12 9.09
CA ASP A 260 19.02 -15.76 10.37
C ASP A 260 19.11 -14.71 11.48
N GLU A 261 19.67 -15.05 12.64
CA GLU A 261 19.80 -14.14 13.78
C GLU A 261 20.68 -12.90 13.51
N SER A 262 21.45 -12.86 12.43
CA SER A 262 22.51 -11.87 12.21
C SER A 262 22.67 -11.40 10.76
N HIS A 263 22.20 -12.17 9.78
CA HIS A 263 22.33 -11.87 8.36
C HIS A 263 20.97 -11.80 7.65
N LEU A 264 20.89 -10.87 6.69
CA LEU A 264 19.90 -10.88 5.62
C LEU A 264 20.41 -11.82 4.51
N HIS A 265 19.54 -12.72 4.05
CA HIS A 265 19.77 -13.62 2.92
C HIS A 265 18.79 -13.29 1.81
N VAL A 266 19.29 -13.08 0.59
CA VAL A 266 18.49 -12.84 -0.63
C VAL A 266 18.99 -13.73 -1.76
N ARG A 267 18.12 -14.50 -2.39
CA ARG A 267 18.41 -15.34 -3.55
C ARG A 267 17.61 -14.88 -4.76
N ILE A 268 18.31 -14.62 -5.86
CA ILE A 268 17.75 -14.17 -7.13
C ILE A 268 17.73 -15.39 -8.05
N ASP A 269 16.57 -15.89 -8.41
CA ASP A 269 16.48 -17.01 -9.35
C ASP A 269 16.12 -16.47 -10.74
N SER A 270 16.81 -16.97 -11.75
CA SER A 270 16.71 -16.55 -13.15
C SER A 270 16.57 -17.77 -14.05
N PRO A 271 15.80 -17.69 -15.15
CA PRO A 271 15.80 -18.73 -16.16
C PRO A 271 17.14 -18.82 -16.94
N LEU A 272 17.99 -17.79 -16.82
CA LEU A 272 19.31 -17.73 -17.43
C LEU A 272 20.40 -18.10 -16.42
N SER A 273 21.46 -18.76 -16.90
CA SER A 273 22.65 -19.01 -16.07
C SER A 273 23.43 -17.72 -15.80
N ALA A 274 24.20 -17.69 -14.72
CA ALA A 274 25.05 -16.54 -14.37
C ALA A 274 26.02 -16.15 -15.50
N ALA A 275 26.52 -17.12 -16.29
CA ALA A 275 27.36 -16.85 -17.44
C ALA A 275 26.60 -16.13 -18.57
N GLN A 276 25.35 -16.54 -18.84
CA GLN A 276 24.50 -15.90 -19.84
C GLN A 276 24.08 -14.48 -19.42
N LEU A 277 23.77 -14.28 -18.13
CA LEU A 277 23.47 -12.96 -17.58
C LEU A 277 24.68 -12.03 -17.70
N ALA A 278 25.88 -12.52 -17.38
CA ALA A 278 27.12 -11.77 -17.52
C ALA A 278 27.43 -11.42 -18.99
N GLU A 279 27.29 -12.37 -19.92
CA GLU A 279 27.46 -12.14 -21.36
C GLU A 279 26.45 -11.13 -21.91
N ALA A 280 25.22 -11.15 -21.39
CA ALA A 280 24.18 -10.19 -21.76
C ALA A 280 24.34 -8.81 -21.10
N GLY A 281 25.37 -8.60 -20.27
CA GLY A 281 25.63 -7.35 -19.56
C GLY A 281 24.56 -7.01 -18.51
N VAL A 282 23.96 -8.04 -17.90
CA VAL A 282 22.94 -7.90 -16.86
C VAL A 282 23.58 -7.73 -15.49
N VAL A 283 23.14 -6.71 -14.75
CA VAL A 283 23.62 -6.40 -13.40
C VAL A 283 22.43 -6.25 -12.44
N SER A 284 22.56 -6.82 -11.24
CA SER A 284 21.54 -6.81 -10.19
C SER A 284 21.92 -5.84 -9.08
N TRP A 285 20.97 -4.97 -8.73
CA TRP A 285 21.13 -3.91 -7.73
C TRP A 285 20.04 -4.05 -6.68
N LEU A 286 20.42 -4.42 -5.46
CA LEU A 286 19.46 -4.60 -4.38
C LEU A 286 19.45 -3.34 -3.50
N TYR A 287 18.38 -2.56 -3.60
CA TYR A 287 18.14 -1.38 -2.81
C TYR A 287 17.54 -1.77 -1.46
N VAL A 288 18.05 -1.17 -0.39
CA VAL A 288 17.68 -1.51 0.99
C VAL A 288 17.44 -0.23 1.77
N SER A 289 16.35 -0.21 2.53
CA SER A 289 16.04 0.90 3.43
C SER A 289 17.11 1.05 4.50
N GLY A 290 17.37 2.28 4.91
CA GLY A 290 18.31 2.59 5.99
C GLY A 290 19.75 2.70 5.50
N THR A 291 20.60 3.24 6.37
CA THR A 291 21.92 3.73 5.99
C THR A 291 23.00 2.75 6.44
N ALA A 292 23.79 2.24 5.48
CA ALA A 292 24.86 1.31 5.78
C ALA A 292 25.89 1.91 6.75
N ALA A 293 26.26 1.13 7.76
CA ALA A 293 27.19 1.50 8.80
C ALA A 293 28.62 1.11 8.42
N GLY A 294 29.59 1.95 8.79
CA GLY A 294 31.01 1.77 8.45
C GLY A 294 31.60 3.04 7.84
N ASP A 295 32.93 3.06 7.79
CA ASP A 295 33.70 4.12 7.12
C ASP A 295 33.69 3.92 5.61
N GLU A 296 33.94 4.98 4.85
CA GLU A 296 34.05 4.92 3.39
C GLU A 296 35.37 4.22 2.99
N ILE A 297 35.30 3.21 2.14
CA ILE A 297 36.45 2.37 1.78
C ILE A 297 36.83 2.38 0.30
N GLY A 298 36.11 3.13 -0.54
CA GLY A 298 36.33 3.16 -1.98
C GLY A 298 35.76 4.40 -2.65
N GLU A 299 36.04 4.54 -3.94
CA GLU A 299 35.54 5.66 -4.73
C GLU A 299 34.02 5.58 -4.94
N PRO A 300 33.31 6.72 -4.96
CA PRO A 300 31.90 6.76 -5.29
C PRO A 300 31.63 6.23 -6.70
N PHE A 301 30.50 5.55 -6.89
CA PHE A 301 30.04 5.08 -8.20
C PHE A 301 28.60 5.52 -8.48
N ALA A 302 28.25 5.60 -9.76
CA ALA A 302 26.90 5.94 -10.20
C ALA A 302 25.96 4.74 -10.04
N THR A 303 24.75 4.99 -9.57
CA THR A 303 23.69 3.97 -9.45
C THR A 303 22.74 4.06 -10.65
N PRO A 304 22.03 2.99 -10.99
CA PRO A 304 21.16 2.99 -12.17
C PRO A 304 19.79 3.64 -11.95
N LEU A 305 19.38 3.89 -10.69
CA LEU A 305 18.06 4.44 -10.42
C LEU A 305 17.96 5.89 -10.93
N ARG A 306 17.00 6.13 -11.82
CA ARG A 306 16.67 7.49 -12.24
C ARG A 306 15.79 8.16 -11.17
N PRO A 307 15.88 9.49 -10.99
CA PRO A 307 15.08 10.19 -9.97
C PRO A 307 13.56 9.96 -10.07
N ALA A 308 13.03 9.77 -11.28
CA ALA A 308 11.60 9.48 -11.50
C ALA A 308 11.17 8.10 -10.96
N ALA A 309 12.08 7.12 -10.94
CA ALA A 309 11.80 5.74 -10.51
C ALA A 309 11.96 5.53 -8.98
N ILE A 310 12.33 6.58 -8.23
CA ILE A 310 12.44 6.52 -6.76
C ILE A 310 11.06 6.30 -6.13
N GLY A 311 10.02 6.94 -6.68
CA GLY A 311 8.64 6.80 -6.18
C GLY A 311 8.11 5.37 -6.28
N ASP A 312 8.53 4.64 -7.32
CA ASP A 312 8.06 3.29 -7.61
C ASP A 312 8.54 2.25 -6.58
N LEU A 313 9.64 2.54 -5.87
CA LEU A 313 10.14 1.67 -4.80
C LEU A 313 9.19 1.63 -3.59
N GLY A 314 8.38 2.66 -3.38
CA GLY A 314 7.49 2.74 -2.21
C GLY A 314 8.22 2.76 -0.85
N PHE A 315 9.53 3.05 -0.83
CA PHE A 315 10.33 3.33 0.37
C PHE A 315 11.53 4.21 0.02
N GLU A 316 12.14 4.85 1.03
CA GLU A 316 13.37 5.62 0.87
C GLU A 316 14.60 4.71 1.06
N PRO A 317 15.36 4.37 -0.01
CA PRO A 317 16.55 3.56 0.12
C PRO A 317 17.74 4.39 0.63
N GLY A 318 18.52 3.84 1.57
CA GLY A 318 19.76 4.45 2.06
C GLY A 318 21.00 3.60 1.77
N THR A 319 20.80 2.35 1.35
CA THR A 319 21.86 1.37 1.09
C THR A 319 21.60 0.67 -0.23
N ILE A 320 22.66 0.40 -0.97
CA ILE A 320 22.64 -0.44 -2.18
C ILE A 320 23.63 -1.59 -2.01
N LEU A 321 23.17 -2.79 -2.38
CA LEU A 321 23.96 -4.01 -2.45
C LEU A 321 24.17 -4.33 -3.92
N HIS A 322 25.43 -4.31 -4.34
CA HIS A 322 25.83 -4.55 -5.72
C HIS A 322 26.60 -5.87 -5.78
N LEU A 323 26.06 -6.84 -6.53
CA LEU A 323 26.65 -8.16 -6.71
C LEU A 323 27.21 -8.30 -8.13
N THR A 324 28.52 -8.49 -8.27
CA THR A 324 29.19 -8.79 -9.55
C THR A 324 29.92 -10.12 -9.44
N GLY A 325 29.42 -11.16 -10.10
CA GLY A 325 29.91 -12.52 -9.87
C GLY A 325 29.68 -12.90 -8.40
N ARG A 326 30.75 -13.11 -7.62
CA ARG A 326 30.66 -13.33 -6.17
C ARG A 326 31.14 -12.13 -5.34
N GLU A 327 31.55 -11.05 -5.97
CA GLU A 327 31.95 -9.84 -5.26
C GLU A 327 30.70 -9.06 -4.86
N LEU A 328 30.50 -8.89 -3.55
CA LEU A 328 29.40 -8.13 -2.96
C LEU A 328 29.93 -6.81 -2.41
N VAL A 329 29.42 -5.70 -2.94
CA VAL A 329 29.71 -4.36 -2.45
C VAL A 329 28.48 -3.83 -1.72
N VAL A 330 28.68 -3.39 -0.48
CA VAL A 330 27.68 -2.64 0.29
C VAL A 330 28.05 -1.17 0.24
N ALA A 331 27.16 -0.33 -0.28
CA ALA A 331 27.41 1.09 -0.45
C ALA A 331 26.28 1.94 0.11
N ARG A 332 26.64 3.10 0.66
CA ARG A 332 25.72 4.11 1.16
C ARG A 332 25.27 5.01 0.02
N LEU A 333 23.96 5.18 -0.15
CA LEU A 333 23.41 6.06 -1.18
C LEU A 333 23.58 7.54 -0.76
N ASN A 334 23.82 8.41 -1.73
CA ASN A 334 23.80 9.85 -1.53
C ASN A 334 22.35 10.40 -1.52
N GLU A 335 22.14 11.66 -1.13
CA GLU A 335 20.81 12.26 -1.04
C GLU A 335 20.05 12.28 -2.38
N SER A 336 20.77 12.35 -3.52
CA SER A 336 20.15 12.32 -4.85
C SER A 336 19.83 10.91 -5.35
N LEU A 337 20.22 9.87 -4.61
CA LEU A 337 20.13 8.43 -4.95
C LEU A 337 20.81 8.00 -6.26
N THR A 338 21.45 8.92 -6.98
CA THR A 338 22.15 8.69 -8.26
C THR A 338 23.61 8.25 -8.08
N GLY A 339 24.11 8.28 -6.84
CA GLY A 339 25.48 7.87 -6.50
C GLY A 339 25.52 7.11 -5.19
N ALA A 340 26.52 6.25 -5.03
CA ALA A 340 26.76 5.51 -3.81
C ALA A 340 28.25 5.45 -3.47
N VAL A 341 28.57 5.39 -2.18
CA VAL A 341 29.95 5.27 -1.67
C VAL A 341 30.12 3.91 -0.97
N PRO A 342 31.08 3.07 -1.37
CA PRO A 342 31.34 1.78 -0.73
C PRO A 342 31.69 1.95 0.76
N VAL A 343 31.06 1.13 1.62
CA VAL A 343 31.36 1.07 3.06
C VAL A 343 31.80 -0.32 3.52
N ALA A 344 31.47 -1.36 2.75
CA ALA A 344 31.96 -2.71 2.99
C ALA A 344 32.04 -3.50 1.67
N THR A 345 32.97 -4.43 1.59
CA THR A 345 33.04 -5.45 0.55
C THR A 345 33.08 -6.82 1.19
N ASP A 346 32.42 -7.79 0.57
CA ASP A 346 32.35 -9.18 1.03
C ASP A 346 32.27 -10.14 -0.18
N GLU A 347 32.44 -11.43 0.07
CA GLU A 347 32.28 -12.47 -0.94
C GLU A 347 30.93 -13.19 -0.76
N ALA A 348 30.05 -13.04 -1.74
CA ALA A 348 28.76 -13.70 -1.78
C ALA A 348 28.90 -15.23 -1.81
N PRO A 349 28.03 -15.98 -1.10
CA PRO A 349 28.07 -17.45 -1.12
C PRO A 349 27.91 -18.05 -2.52
N ALA A 350 27.12 -17.43 -3.39
CA ALA A 350 26.94 -17.81 -4.79
C ALA A 350 26.63 -16.58 -5.66
N PRO A 351 26.78 -16.66 -6.99
CA PRO A 351 26.53 -15.52 -7.89
C PRO A 351 25.10 -14.98 -7.90
N ASN A 352 24.17 -15.71 -7.31
CA ASN A 352 22.76 -15.36 -7.24
C ASN A 352 22.24 -15.32 -5.80
N TRP A 353 23.15 -15.32 -4.80
CA TRP A 353 22.79 -15.32 -3.38
C TRP A 353 23.62 -14.27 -2.63
N ILE A 354 22.92 -13.26 -2.13
CA ILE A 354 23.46 -12.22 -1.25
C ILE A 354 23.25 -12.64 0.21
N SER A 355 24.32 -12.59 1.00
CA SER A 355 24.26 -12.74 2.47
C SER A 355 25.00 -11.56 3.09
N VAL A 356 24.31 -10.71 3.84
CA VAL A 356 24.90 -9.50 4.41
C VAL A 356 24.53 -9.35 5.89
N PRO A 357 25.50 -9.02 6.78
CA PRO A 357 25.20 -8.82 8.19
C PRO A 357 24.33 -7.57 8.43
N PHE A 358 23.31 -7.67 9.29
CA PHE A 358 22.45 -6.52 9.64
C PHE A 358 23.22 -5.35 10.24
N ARG A 359 24.33 -5.63 10.95
CA ARG A 359 25.23 -4.60 11.48
C ARG A 359 25.83 -3.72 10.38
N VAL A 360 26.09 -4.27 9.20
CA VAL A 360 26.65 -3.53 8.06
C VAL A 360 25.56 -2.71 7.39
N LEU A 361 24.32 -3.21 7.38
CA LEU A 361 23.15 -2.48 6.92
C LEU A 361 22.72 -1.35 7.89
N GLY A 362 23.38 -1.20 9.04
CA GLY A 362 23.02 -0.21 10.06
C GLY A 362 21.67 -0.49 10.71
N ARG A 363 21.24 -1.76 10.77
CA ARG A 363 19.92 -2.15 11.26
C ARG A 363 19.97 -2.83 12.62
N ALA A 364 19.09 -2.35 13.52
CA ALA A 364 18.91 -2.92 14.85
C ALA A 364 17.76 -3.94 14.88
N GLY A 365 17.81 -4.83 15.87
CA GLY A 365 16.82 -5.86 16.08
C GLY A 365 15.41 -5.30 16.26
N GLY A 366 14.44 -5.83 15.49
CA GLY A 366 13.04 -5.43 15.52
C GLY A 366 12.68 -4.32 14.53
N GLU A 367 13.64 -3.65 13.91
CA GLU A 367 13.37 -2.65 12.85
C GLU A 367 12.77 -3.28 11.60
N PRO A 368 11.84 -2.59 10.91
CA PRO A 368 11.44 -2.97 9.57
C PRO A 368 12.60 -2.74 8.58
N LEU A 369 12.74 -3.65 7.63
CA LEU A 369 13.69 -3.57 6.54
C LEU A 369 12.95 -3.81 5.23
N GLN A 370 12.90 -2.77 4.40
CA GLN A 370 12.37 -2.83 3.04
C GLN A 370 13.50 -3.01 2.04
N LEU A 371 13.23 -3.78 0.99
CA LEU A 371 14.15 -4.04 -0.12
C LEU A 371 13.42 -4.13 -1.46
N ALA A 372 14.13 -3.78 -2.52
CA ALA A 372 13.71 -3.94 -3.91
C ALA A 372 14.91 -4.23 -4.80
N LEU A 373 14.73 -5.11 -5.79
CA LEU A 373 15.75 -5.45 -6.76
C LEU A 373 15.51 -4.67 -8.05
N VAL A 374 16.57 -4.04 -8.56
CA VAL A 374 16.60 -3.40 -9.87
C VAL A 374 17.62 -4.11 -10.73
N VAL A 375 17.19 -4.54 -11.91
CA VAL A 375 18.02 -5.23 -12.88
C VAL A 375 18.28 -4.29 -14.03
N THR A 376 19.54 -4.17 -14.41
CA THR A 376 19.98 -3.34 -15.53
C THR A 376 20.64 -4.17 -16.61
N ARG A 377 20.49 -3.77 -17.87
CA ARG A 377 21.20 -4.33 -19.01
C ARG A 377 21.90 -3.22 -19.77
N GLU A 378 23.20 -3.35 -19.99
CA GLU A 378 24.02 -2.32 -20.66
C GLU A 378 23.87 -0.91 -20.03
N GLY A 379 23.71 -0.86 -18.70
CA GLY A 379 23.56 0.39 -17.95
C GLY A 379 22.17 1.03 -17.98
N ARG A 380 21.15 0.37 -18.55
CA ARG A 380 19.75 0.81 -18.51
C ARG A 380 18.94 -0.09 -17.59
N ASP A 381 18.05 0.50 -16.80
CA ASP A 381 17.03 -0.23 -16.04
C ASP A 381 16.12 -1.03 -17.00
N VAL A 382 15.91 -2.30 -16.70
CA VAL A 382 15.07 -3.18 -17.52
C VAL A 382 14.00 -3.89 -16.72
N GLU A 383 14.22 -4.17 -15.43
CA GLU A 383 13.25 -4.90 -14.61
C GLU A 383 13.37 -4.49 -13.14
N HIS A 384 12.22 -4.28 -12.48
CA HIS A 384 12.10 -3.93 -11.07
C HIS A 384 11.31 -5.03 -10.35
N VAL A 385 11.80 -5.47 -9.19
CA VAL A 385 11.19 -6.55 -8.40
C VAL A 385 11.08 -6.13 -6.94
N PRO A 386 9.87 -5.85 -6.43
CA PRO A 386 8.59 -5.84 -7.16
C PRO A 386 8.51 -4.65 -8.13
N PRO A 387 7.60 -4.66 -9.12
CA PRO A 387 7.46 -3.55 -10.08
C PRO A 387 6.92 -2.27 -9.44
N VAL A 388 6.13 -2.40 -8.37
CA VAL A 388 5.70 -1.29 -7.52
C VAL A 388 5.79 -1.71 -6.05
N GLY A 389 6.35 -0.83 -5.22
CA GLY A 389 6.51 -1.03 -3.79
C GLY A 389 7.76 -1.83 -3.42
N SER A 390 7.71 -2.48 -2.25
CA SER A 390 8.88 -3.11 -1.63
C SER A 390 8.58 -4.48 -1.04
N LEU A 391 9.59 -5.33 -0.92
CA LEU A 391 9.55 -6.50 -0.06
C LEU A 391 9.96 -6.11 1.35
N GLY A 392 9.18 -6.50 2.34
CA GLY A 392 9.41 -6.15 3.74
C GLY A 392 9.79 -7.38 4.57
N LEU A 393 10.82 -7.25 5.40
CA LEU A 393 11.08 -8.16 6.51
C LEU A 393 11.28 -7.37 7.81
N ARG A 394 11.23 -8.06 8.94
CA ARG A 394 11.60 -7.47 10.24
C ARG A 394 12.91 -8.06 10.70
N VAL A 395 13.85 -7.20 11.07
CA VAL A 395 15.17 -7.59 11.56
C VAL A 395 14.99 -8.41 12.85
N PRO A 396 15.61 -9.59 12.98
CA PRO A 396 15.49 -10.41 14.19
C PRO A 396 15.94 -9.63 15.42
N ARG A 397 15.21 -9.76 16.54
CA ARG A 397 15.49 -9.00 17.78
C ARG A 397 16.89 -9.22 18.38
N GLY A 398 17.59 -10.29 17.98
CA GLY A 398 18.98 -10.57 18.37
C GLY A 398 20.05 -9.99 17.43
N ALA A 399 19.67 -9.53 16.23
CA ALA A 399 20.59 -8.95 15.25
C ALA A 399 20.95 -7.52 15.64
N GLY A 400 22.25 -7.23 15.80
CA GLY A 400 22.72 -5.85 15.94
C GLY A 400 22.26 -5.15 17.21
N ARG A 401 22.93 -5.44 18.35
CA ARG A 401 23.01 -4.46 19.44
C ARG A 401 23.81 -3.24 18.94
N ALA A 402 23.12 -2.29 18.32
CA ALA A 402 23.62 -0.94 18.10
C ALA A 402 22.68 0.02 18.84
N GLY A 403 23.20 0.66 19.88
CA GLY A 403 22.49 1.63 20.72
C GLY A 403 21.94 1.08 22.03
N GLU A 404 22.82 0.79 23.00
CA GLU A 404 22.40 0.89 24.40
C GLU A 404 22.05 2.37 24.67
N GLY A 405 20.77 2.72 24.52
CA GLY A 405 20.27 3.96 25.11
C GLY A 405 20.23 3.79 26.62
N ASP A 406 21.33 4.11 27.33
CA ASP A 406 21.53 4.23 28.79
C ASP A 406 20.91 3.15 29.73
N GLY A 407 20.25 2.11 29.21
CA GLY A 407 19.55 1.09 29.97
C GLY A 407 18.49 1.60 30.95
N ARG A 408 18.16 2.91 30.97
CA ARG A 408 17.33 3.49 32.01
C ARG A 408 15.84 3.37 31.70
N PRO A 409 15.01 2.91 32.66
CA PRO A 409 13.56 2.94 32.54
C PRO A 409 13.00 4.32 32.19
N LEU A 410 12.43 4.45 31.00
CA LEU A 410 11.64 5.62 30.60
C LEU A 410 10.25 5.63 31.26
N ARG A 411 9.73 6.83 31.52
CA ARG A 411 8.30 7.06 31.84
C ARG A 411 7.53 7.39 30.57
N VAL A 412 6.52 6.58 30.25
CA VAL A 412 5.76 6.69 28.99
C VAL A 412 4.27 6.83 29.28
N LEU A 413 3.64 7.88 28.73
CA LEU A 413 2.19 7.98 28.65
C LEU A 413 1.73 7.58 27.25
N MET A 414 0.89 6.56 27.15
CA MET A 414 0.26 6.16 25.90
C MET A 414 -1.17 6.68 25.85
N ALA A 415 -1.48 7.59 24.92
CA ALA A 415 -2.81 8.15 24.73
C ALA A 415 -3.50 7.50 23.52
N ALA A 416 -4.70 6.97 23.73
CA ALA A 416 -5.45 6.29 22.68
C ALA A 416 -6.97 6.44 22.87
N ALA A 417 -7.71 6.39 21.77
CA ALA A 417 -9.17 6.31 21.82
C ALA A 417 -9.67 4.91 22.22
N GLU A 418 -8.85 3.85 22.04
CA GLU A 418 -9.21 2.47 22.29
C GLU A 418 -8.14 1.70 23.04
N VAL A 419 -8.55 0.88 24.01
CA VAL A 419 -7.69 -0.03 24.76
C VAL A 419 -8.52 -1.26 25.17
N ALA A 420 -8.09 -2.45 24.76
CA ALA A 420 -8.74 -3.69 25.17
C ALA A 420 -8.38 -4.05 26.63
N PRO A 421 -9.33 -4.54 27.45
CA PRO A 421 -10.72 -4.86 27.11
C PRO A 421 -11.73 -3.73 27.40
N PHE A 422 -11.27 -2.51 27.69
CA PHE A 422 -12.13 -1.43 28.20
C PHE A 422 -13.00 -0.79 27.09
N ALA A 423 -12.38 -0.46 25.96
CA ALA A 423 -13.05 0.11 24.80
C ALA A 423 -12.40 -0.43 23.54
N LYS A 424 -13.19 -1.15 22.74
CA LYS A 424 -12.73 -1.84 21.53
C LYS A 424 -13.77 -1.68 20.41
N ALA A 425 -13.37 -0.98 19.37
CA ALA A 425 -14.09 -0.88 18.10
C ALA A 425 -13.27 -1.53 16.96
N GLY A 426 -11.93 -1.48 17.04
CA GLY A 426 -11.03 -2.07 16.04
C GLY A 426 -9.76 -2.69 16.62
N GLY A 427 -8.78 -2.95 15.75
CA GLY A 427 -7.49 -3.57 16.11
C GLY A 427 -6.57 -2.68 16.96
N VAL A 428 -6.78 -1.36 16.93
CA VAL A 428 -6.04 -0.38 17.73
C VAL A 428 -6.07 -0.75 19.22
N ALA A 429 -7.24 -1.16 19.71
CA ALA A 429 -7.43 -1.54 21.11
C ALA A 429 -6.52 -2.69 21.55
N ASP A 430 -6.28 -3.66 20.67
CA ASP A 430 -5.42 -4.81 20.95
C ASP A 430 -3.94 -4.40 20.90
N VAL A 431 -3.56 -3.56 19.93
CA VAL A 431 -2.18 -3.10 19.77
C VAL A 431 -1.75 -2.22 20.94
N THR A 432 -2.56 -1.23 21.34
CA THR A 432 -2.25 -0.33 22.47
C THR A 432 -2.12 -1.12 23.77
N ALA A 433 -3.02 -2.08 24.01
CA ALA A 433 -2.97 -2.96 25.16
C ALA A 433 -1.73 -3.87 25.16
N ALA A 434 -1.41 -4.51 24.02
CA ALA A 434 -0.26 -5.40 23.90
C ALA A 434 1.08 -4.66 24.04
N LEU A 435 1.21 -3.51 23.36
CA LEU A 435 2.40 -2.68 23.39
C LEU A 435 2.67 -2.12 24.80
N ALA A 436 1.64 -1.63 25.49
CA ALA A 436 1.81 -1.10 26.84
C ALA A 436 2.31 -2.16 27.83
N LYS A 437 1.75 -3.37 27.77
CA LYS A 437 2.20 -4.52 28.58
C LYS A 437 3.65 -4.90 28.25
N GLU A 438 4.00 -4.92 26.97
CA GLU A 438 5.35 -5.30 26.53
C GLU A 438 6.41 -4.28 26.93
N LEU A 439 6.15 -2.97 26.75
CA LEU A 439 7.04 -1.91 27.21
C LEU A 439 7.21 -1.93 28.74
N ARG A 440 6.13 -2.20 29.49
CA ARG A 440 6.22 -2.35 30.94
C ARG A 440 7.03 -3.58 31.35
N ARG A 441 6.88 -4.70 30.64
CA ARG A 441 7.70 -5.91 30.80
C ARG A 441 9.19 -5.65 30.53
N GLN A 442 9.50 -4.72 29.63
CA GLN A 442 10.87 -4.27 29.35
C GLN A 442 11.45 -3.32 30.42
N GLY A 443 10.66 -2.99 31.45
CA GLY A 443 11.10 -2.22 32.61
C GLY A 443 10.71 -0.75 32.60
N HIS A 444 9.99 -0.26 31.58
CA HIS A 444 9.51 1.12 31.49
C HIS A 444 8.32 1.38 32.43
N ASP A 445 8.17 2.60 32.97
CA ASP A 445 6.93 3.00 33.67
C ASP A 445 5.91 3.49 32.64
N VAL A 446 5.15 2.55 32.10
CA VAL A 446 4.12 2.80 31.09
C VAL A 446 2.76 2.97 31.73
N ARG A 447 2.03 4.00 31.32
CA ARG A 447 0.64 4.28 31.72
C ARG A 447 -0.20 4.56 30.48
N LEU A 448 -1.47 4.16 30.50
CA LEU A 448 -2.41 4.41 29.41
C LEU A 448 -3.39 5.52 29.80
N VAL A 449 -3.87 6.28 28.82
CA VAL A 449 -5.01 7.20 28.98
C VAL A 449 -5.99 7.05 27.82
N LEU A 450 -7.28 6.98 28.15
CA LEU A 450 -8.39 6.92 27.19
C LEU A 450 -9.65 7.60 27.73
N PRO A 451 -10.63 7.92 26.86
CA PRO A 451 -11.94 8.39 27.32
C PRO A 451 -12.69 7.35 28.13
N ARG A 452 -13.45 7.80 29.13
CA ARG A 452 -14.39 6.96 29.85
C ARG A 452 -15.74 6.89 29.11
N TYR A 453 -15.81 6.06 28.07
CA TYR A 453 -17.05 5.84 27.33
C TYR A 453 -18.15 5.21 28.21
N ARG A 454 -19.42 5.39 27.82
CA ARG A 454 -20.60 4.80 28.49
C ARG A 454 -20.44 3.32 28.86
N GLN A 455 -19.89 2.51 27.95
CA GLN A 455 -19.70 1.06 28.14
C GLN A 455 -18.70 0.69 29.25
N ILE A 456 -17.81 1.63 29.62
CA ILE A 456 -16.86 1.45 30.72
C ILE A 456 -17.60 1.76 32.01
N SER A 457 -17.97 0.72 32.76
CA SER A 457 -18.61 0.85 34.08
C SER A 457 -17.54 0.96 35.17
N PRO A 458 -17.44 2.09 35.89
CA PRO A 458 -16.48 2.26 36.99
C PRO A 458 -16.66 1.21 38.10
N GLN A 459 -17.91 0.90 38.45
CA GLN A 459 -18.23 -0.04 39.53
C GLN A 459 -17.82 -1.47 39.15
N ARG A 460 -18.13 -1.90 37.92
CA ARG A 460 -17.82 -3.26 37.44
C ARG A 460 -16.31 -3.48 37.33
N LEU A 461 -15.57 -2.45 36.95
CA LEU A 461 -14.12 -2.51 36.73
C LEU A 461 -13.31 -2.08 37.97
N GLY A 462 -13.97 -1.70 39.06
CA GLY A 462 -13.32 -1.24 40.28
C GLY A 462 -12.46 0.03 40.08
N LEU A 463 -12.88 0.93 39.19
CA LEU A 463 -12.13 2.15 38.89
C LEU A 463 -12.19 3.11 40.07
N ARG A 464 -11.05 3.66 40.47
CA ARG A 464 -10.93 4.64 41.56
C ARG A 464 -10.77 6.04 41.01
N THR A 465 -11.51 7.01 41.53
CA THR A 465 -11.27 8.42 41.19
C THR A 465 -9.95 8.86 41.82
N VAL A 466 -8.98 9.25 40.99
CA VAL A 466 -7.66 9.74 41.43
C VAL A 466 -7.53 11.25 41.34
N LEU A 467 -8.36 11.88 40.50
CA LEU A 467 -8.47 13.32 40.37
C LEU A 467 -9.93 13.69 40.09
N ALA A 468 -10.45 14.71 40.78
CA ALA A 468 -11.80 15.21 40.59
C ALA A 468 -11.76 16.72 40.32
N GLY A 469 -12.65 17.20 39.45
CA GLY A 469 -12.76 18.63 39.13
C GLY A 469 -11.56 19.18 38.35
N LEU A 470 -10.91 18.35 37.52
CA LEU A 470 -9.86 18.82 36.63
C LEU A 470 -10.50 19.75 35.58
N ARG A 471 -10.13 21.04 35.61
CA ARG A 471 -10.60 22.04 34.65
C ARG A 471 -9.73 21.97 33.40
N VAL A 472 -10.31 21.50 32.29
CA VAL A 472 -9.61 21.33 31.02
C VAL A 472 -10.10 22.39 30.03
N PRO A 473 -9.20 23.26 29.49
CA PRO A 473 -9.57 24.25 28.49
C PRO A 473 -10.07 23.62 27.19
N LEU A 474 -11.12 24.19 26.59
CA LEU A 474 -11.64 23.81 25.27
C LEU A 474 -12.24 25.06 24.60
N GLY A 475 -11.53 25.62 23.61
CA GLY A 475 -11.86 26.93 23.04
C GLY A 475 -11.70 28.04 24.09
N GLU A 476 -12.68 28.94 24.18
CA GLU A 476 -12.72 30.04 25.17
C GLU A 476 -13.19 29.58 26.57
N ASP A 477 -13.73 28.37 26.69
CA ASP A 477 -14.31 27.82 27.91
C ASP A 477 -13.41 26.76 28.57
N ALA A 478 -13.79 26.31 29.76
CA ALA A 478 -13.20 25.14 30.41
C ALA A 478 -14.29 24.17 30.87
N LEU A 479 -14.11 22.89 30.52
CA LEU A 479 -14.98 21.79 30.92
C LEU A 479 -14.30 20.96 32.01
N GLU A 480 -15.05 20.63 33.05
CA GLU A 480 -14.55 19.80 34.14
C GLU A 480 -14.66 18.32 33.84
N CYS A 481 -13.63 17.56 34.21
CA CYS A 481 -13.64 16.11 34.21
C CYS A 481 -13.06 15.52 35.51
N SER A 482 -13.32 14.24 35.71
CA SER A 482 -12.59 13.42 36.68
C SER A 482 -11.64 12.47 35.96
N ILE A 483 -10.52 12.14 36.60
CA ILE A 483 -9.65 11.06 36.14
C ILE A 483 -9.87 9.86 37.06
N LEU A 484 -10.31 8.75 36.47
CA LEU A 484 -10.37 7.48 37.17
C LEU A 484 -9.16 6.65 36.81
N GLU A 485 -8.70 5.81 37.73
CA GLU A 485 -7.62 4.86 37.52
C GLU A 485 -8.15 3.43 37.64
N GLY A 486 -7.77 2.60 36.69
CA GLY A 486 -7.88 1.15 36.72
C GLY A 486 -6.54 0.50 36.36
N ARG A 487 -6.58 -0.80 36.06
CA ARG A 487 -5.38 -1.56 35.67
C ARG A 487 -5.65 -2.51 34.53
N LEU A 488 -4.69 -2.59 33.61
CA LEU A 488 -4.56 -3.65 32.62
C LEU A 488 -3.36 -4.51 33.02
N ALA A 489 -3.62 -5.64 33.66
CA ALA A 489 -2.58 -6.40 34.37
C ALA A 489 -1.84 -5.49 35.37
N ASP A 490 -0.55 -5.22 35.15
CA ASP A 490 0.29 -4.34 35.97
C ASP A 490 0.35 -2.88 35.45
N VAL A 491 -0.17 -2.60 34.25
CA VAL A 491 -0.19 -1.27 33.61
C VAL A 491 -1.31 -0.40 34.22
N PRO A 492 -0.99 0.77 34.80
CA PRO A 492 -2.00 1.76 35.19
C PRO A 492 -2.74 2.33 33.99
N VAL A 493 -4.06 2.48 34.10
CA VAL A 493 -4.92 3.00 33.03
C VAL A 493 -5.76 4.15 33.57
N TYR A 494 -5.64 5.31 32.97
CA TYR A 494 -6.40 6.52 33.30
C TYR A 494 -7.58 6.71 32.36
N PHE A 495 -8.74 6.97 32.93
CA PHE A 495 -9.99 7.18 32.21
C PHE A 495 -10.42 8.63 32.39
N VAL A 496 -10.48 9.38 31.30
CA VAL A 496 -10.99 10.76 31.30
C VAL A 496 -12.52 10.72 31.34
N ASP A 497 -13.09 11.01 32.50
CA ASP A 497 -14.54 10.99 32.74
C ASP A 497 -15.13 12.38 32.63
N CYS A 498 -15.62 12.65 31.42
CA CYS A 498 -16.40 13.82 31.07
C CYS A 498 -17.71 13.32 30.44
N PRO A 499 -18.76 13.06 31.23
CA PRO A 499 -20.01 12.49 30.71
C PRO A 499 -20.63 13.29 29.57
N ALA A 500 -20.49 14.63 29.58
CA ALA A 500 -20.97 15.52 28.51
C ALA A 500 -20.42 15.15 27.12
N LEU A 501 -19.19 14.62 27.05
CA LEU A 501 -18.51 14.28 25.81
C LEU A 501 -18.51 12.76 25.56
N TYR A 502 -18.42 11.92 26.59
CA TYR A 502 -18.15 10.49 26.44
C TYR A 502 -19.29 9.54 26.85
N ASP A 503 -20.33 10.05 27.53
CA ASP A 503 -21.51 9.24 27.85
C ASP A 503 -22.48 9.19 26.65
N ARG A 504 -22.07 8.45 25.60
CA ARG A 504 -22.76 8.32 24.31
C ARG A 504 -23.00 6.85 23.94
N ASP A 505 -23.89 6.60 22.96
CA ASP A 505 -24.22 5.24 22.47
C ASP A 505 -23.11 4.58 21.62
N GLY A 506 -22.03 5.31 21.34
CA GLY A 506 -20.90 4.84 20.56
C GLY A 506 -19.62 5.60 20.90
N MET A 507 -18.51 5.16 20.31
CA MET A 507 -17.19 5.78 20.48
C MET A 507 -16.95 6.90 19.46
N TYR A 508 -17.43 6.74 18.23
CA TYR A 508 -17.18 7.61 17.07
C TYR A 508 -18.46 7.91 16.29
N GLY A 509 -18.37 8.85 15.34
CA GLY A 509 -19.41 9.18 14.38
C GLY A 509 -20.35 10.29 14.84
N PHE A 510 -19.93 11.09 15.83
CA PHE A 510 -20.70 12.23 16.31
C PHE A 510 -20.21 13.51 15.64
N GLY A 511 -21.12 14.48 15.43
CA GLY A 511 -20.81 15.73 14.74
C GLY A 511 -19.83 16.64 15.47
N ASP A 512 -19.53 16.34 16.74
CA ASP A 512 -18.61 17.03 17.63
C ASP A 512 -17.36 16.18 17.98
N ASP A 513 -17.04 15.16 17.20
CA ASP A 513 -15.88 14.28 17.42
C ASP A 513 -14.56 15.06 17.48
N ASP A 514 -14.45 16.14 16.71
CA ASP A 514 -13.34 17.08 16.75
C ASP A 514 -13.13 17.68 18.15
N ALA A 515 -14.18 18.19 18.77
CA ALA A 515 -14.16 18.73 20.12
C ALA A 515 -13.89 17.63 21.17
N ARG A 516 -14.48 16.45 21.00
CA ARG A 516 -14.31 15.31 21.92
C ARG A 516 -12.86 14.85 22.00
N PHE A 517 -12.19 14.71 20.86
CA PHE A 517 -10.81 14.22 20.83
C PHE A 517 -9.76 15.32 21.01
N THR A 518 -10.10 16.58 20.71
CA THR A 518 -9.35 17.75 21.21
C THR A 518 -9.36 17.77 22.74
N TYR A 519 -10.52 17.53 23.36
CA TYR A 519 -10.65 17.48 24.82
C TYR A 519 -9.85 16.32 25.43
N LEU A 520 -9.86 15.12 24.83
CA LEU A 520 -9.00 14.01 25.25
C LEU A 520 -7.52 14.42 25.25
N SER A 521 -7.07 15.02 24.14
CA SER A 521 -5.68 15.46 23.96
C SER A 521 -5.29 16.49 25.02
N ARG A 522 -6.16 17.47 25.29
CA ARG A 522 -5.93 18.47 26.33
C ARG A 522 -5.93 17.86 27.73
N ALA A 523 -6.92 17.03 28.06
CA ALA A 523 -7.04 16.39 29.37
C ALA A 523 -5.84 15.50 29.70
N ALA A 524 -5.28 14.81 28.70
CA ALA A 524 -4.09 13.97 28.86
C ALA A 524 -2.85 14.78 29.29
N ILE A 525 -2.73 16.04 28.88
CA ILE A 525 -1.66 16.95 29.30
C ILE A 525 -1.97 17.57 30.66
N GLU A 526 -3.18 18.13 30.83
CA GLU A 526 -3.59 18.84 32.05
C GLU A 526 -3.60 17.94 33.30
N MET A 527 -3.79 16.62 33.13
CA MET A 527 -3.76 15.66 34.25
C MET A 527 -2.34 15.35 34.78
N LEU A 528 -1.28 15.64 34.03
CA LEU A 528 0.09 15.19 34.36
C LEU A 528 0.59 15.74 35.70
N ARG A 529 0.52 17.06 35.89
CA ARG A 529 0.99 17.73 37.12
C ARG A 529 0.15 17.32 38.34
N PRO A 530 -1.20 17.38 38.31
CA PRO A 530 -2.01 16.96 39.47
C PRO A 530 -1.86 15.49 39.85
N LEU A 531 -1.56 14.61 38.89
CA LEU A 531 -1.29 13.19 39.15
C LEU A 531 0.14 12.93 39.67
N GLY A 532 1.02 13.93 39.68
CA GLY A 532 2.43 13.76 40.04
C GLY A 532 3.17 12.83 39.08
N PHE A 533 2.75 12.77 37.81
CA PHE A 533 3.35 11.93 36.78
C PHE A 533 3.73 12.78 35.57
N MET A 534 5.03 12.99 35.37
CA MET A 534 5.55 13.68 34.19
C MET A 534 6.26 12.65 33.28
N PRO A 535 5.68 12.31 32.12
CA PRO A 535 6.28 11.37 31.20
C PRO A 535 7.49 11.99 30.51
N GLU A 536 8.39 11.15 30.02
CA GLU A 536 9.49 11.54 29.13
C GLU A 536 9.06 11.41 27.66
N VAL A 537 8.12 10.50 27.39
CA VAL A 537 7.53 10.27 26.07
C VAL A 537 6.02 10.22 26.20
N ILE A 538 5.31 10.98 25.35
CA ILE A 538 3.89 10.77 25.09
C ILE A 538 3.74 10.06 23.73
N HIS A 539 3.27 8.82 23.77
CA HIS A 539 2.98 8.02 22.58
C HIS A 539 1.51 8.17 22.23
N VAL A 540 1.23 8.82 21.10
CA VAL A 540 -0.11 9.07 20.61
C VAL A 540 -0.49 8.09 19.51
N HIS A 541 -1.74 7.64 19.54
CA HIS A 541 -2.28 6.66 18.62
C HIS A 541 -3.46 7.25 17.83
N ASP A 542 -3.28 7.27 16.51
CA ASP A 542 -4.21 7.83 15.52
C ASP A 542 -4.59 9.30 15.78
N TRP A 543 -5.44 9.84 14.88
CA TRP A 543 -5.86 11.24 14.90
C TRP A 543 -6.51 11.67 16.23
N HIS A 544 -7.15 10.75 16.94
CA HIS A 544 -7.86 10.99 18.20
C HIS A 544 -6.98 11.59 19.32
N SER A 545 -5.66 11.37 19.26
CA SER A 545 -4.69 11.92 20.21
C SER A 545 -3.54 12.66 19.54
N ALA A 546 -3.54 12.73 18.20
CA ALA A 546 -2.48 13.33 17.40
C ALA A 546 -2.36 14.86 17.56
N LEU A 547 -3.30 15.50 18.26
CA LEU A 547 -3.20 16.93 18.56
C LEU A 547 -2.19 17.23 19.69
N ILE A 548 -1.85 16.25 20.54
CA ILE A 548 -0.94 16.46 21.68
C ILE A 548 0.43 17.05 21.28
N PRO A 549 1.16 16.53 20.27
CA PRO A 549 2.44 17.12 19.85
C PRO A 549 2.29 18.59 19.46
N ASN A 550 1.22 18.94 18.73
CA ASN A 550 0.96 20.31 18.34
C ASN A 550 0.64 21.21 19.55
N LEU A 551 -0.15 20.72 20.51
CA LEU A 551 -0.43 21.47 21.74
C LEU A 551 0.84 21.73 22.54
N LEU A 552 1.72 20.74 22.69
CA LEU A 552 3.00 20.89 23.39
C LEU A 552 3.85 21.99 22.75
N GLU A 553 4.02 21.96 21.42
CA GLU A 553 4.82 22.97 20.70
C GLU A 553 4.19 24.36 20.65
N ARG A 554 2.85 24.46 20.66
CA ARG A 554 2.17 25.75 20.44
C ARG A 554 1.74 26.44 21.72
N LEU A 555 1.31 25.67 22.72
CA LEU A 555 0.69 26.19 23.94
C LEU A 555 1.53 25.93 25.19
N TYR A 556 2.43 24.94 25.16
CA TYR A 556 3.26 24.57 26.31
C TYR A 556 4.78 24.67 26.03
N ALA A 557 5.20 25.31 24.94
CA ALA A 557 6.61 25.41 24.58
C ALA A 557 7.47 26.14 25.62
N GLU A 558 6.88 27.09 26.34
CA GLU A 558 7.56 27.84 27.41
C GLU A 558 7.44 27.17 28.78
N ASP A 559 6.74 26.03 28.87
CA ASP A 559 6.59 25.28 30.11
C ASP A 559 7.86 24.43 30.37
N PRO A 560 8.60 24.63 31.47
CA PRO A 560 9.87 23.94 31.70
C PRO A 560 9.78 22.42 31.85
N GLU A 561 8.63 21.87 32.26
CA GLU A 561 8.45 20.42 32.44
C GLU A 561 7.86 19.76 31.20
N LEU A 562 6.99 20.47 30.46
CA LEU A 562 6.30 19.93 29.28
C LEU A 562 7.08 20.15 27.98
N SER A 563 7.89 21.21 27.86
CA SER A 563 8.68 21.51 26.66
C SER A 563 9.74 20.45 26.33
N GLY A 564 10.18 19.69 27.34
CA GLY A 564 11.16 18.61 27.18
C GLY A 564 10.53 17.23 26.90
N VAL A 565 9.21 17.12 26.84
CA VAL A 565 8.52 15.83 26.63
C VAL A 565 8.59 15.45 25.16
N ALA A 566 9.19 14.29 24.86
CA ALA A 566 9.22 13.76 23.50
C ALA A 566 7.85 13.20 23.11
N THR A 567 7.55 13.20 21.81
CA THR A 567 6.32 12.61 21.29
C THR A 567 6.59 11.59 20.20
N VAL A 568 5.74 10.57 20.13
CA VAL A 568 5.74 9.55 19.06
C VAL A 568 4.30 9.39 18.58
N LEU A 569 4.08 9.53 17.28
CA LEU A 569 2.79 9.24 16.65
C LEU A 569 2.84 7.88 15.96
N THR A 570 1.86 7.03 16.27
CA THR A 570 1.62 5.80 15.50
C THR A 570 0.25 5.86 14.85
N LEU A 571 0.26 5.76 13.52
CA LEU A 571 -0.93 5.64 12.70
C LEU A 571 -1.22 4.16 12.48
N HIS A 572 -2.39 3.70 12.91
CA HIS A 572 -2.85 2.32 12.72
C HIS A 572 -3.79 2.20 11.53
N ASN A 573 -4.49 3.27 11.17
CA ASN A 573 -5.41 3.26 10.03
C ASN A 573 -5.39 4.59 9.25
N LEU A 574 -4.68 4.59 8.13
CA LEU A 574 -4.59 5.76 7.22
C LEU A 574 -5.91 6.14 6.55
N ALA A 575 -6.90 5.24 6.50
CA ALA A 575 -8.20 5.50 5.89
C ALA A 575 -9.13 6.35 6.78
N PHE A 576 -8.95 6.31 8.11
CA PHE A 576 -9.76 7.08 9.05
C PHE A 576 -8.99 8.31 9.55
N GLN A 577 -9.08 9.39 8.79
CA GLN A 577 -8.44 10.66 9.12
C GLN A 577 -9.46 11.58 9.81
N GLY A 578 -9.06 12.20 10.92
CA GLY A 578 -9.85 13.25 11.60
C GLY A 578 -9.83 14.56 10.83
N GLN A 579 -10.48 14.59 9.66
CA GLN A 579 -10.54 15.76 8.80
C GLN A 579 -11.71 16.67 9.23
N PHE A 580 -11.37 17.82 9.79
CA PHE A 580 -12.33 18.81 10.24
C PHE A 580 -12.00 20.20 9.69
N GLY A 581 -13.01 21.08 9.65
CA GLY A 581 -12.83 22.43 9.12
C GLY A 581 -11.93 23.31 10.01
N PRO A 582 -11.39 24.44 9.50
CA PRO A 582 -10.52 25.34 10.25
C PRO A 582 -11.12 25.91 11.55
N ALA A 583 -12.45 25.89 11.69
CA ALA A 583 -13.15 26.34 12.90
C ALA A 583 -12.84 25.49 14.13
N THR A 584 -12.39 24.24 13.94
CA THR A 584 -12.06 23.28 14.99
C THR A 584 -10.91 23.73 15.90
N LEU A 585 -9.97 24.52 15.38
CA LEU A 585 -8.76 24.95 16.08
C LEU A 585 -8.90 26.34 16.72
N ARG A 586 -10.13 26.89 16.79
CA ARG A 586 -10.40 28.23 17.34
C ARG A 586 -10.64 28.21 18.84
#